data_AF-A0A1I0IB56-F1
#
_entry.id   AF-A0A1I0IB56-F1
#
_cell.length_a   1.000
_cell.length_b   1.000
_cell.length_c   1.000
_cell.angle_alpha   90.00
_cell.angle_beta   90.00
_cell.angle_gamma   90.00
#
_symmetry.space_group_name_H-M   'P 1'
#
loop_
_entity.id
_entity.type
_entity.pdbx_description
1 polymer ?
#
loop_
_entity_poly.entity_id
_entity_poly.type
_entity_poly.pdbx_seq_one_letter_code
_entity_poly.pdbx_strand_id
1 'polypeptide(L)' 'KLSAENRRDLLEVLEDRHGRRSTIATSQLPIEEWHGVIGDATLADAILDRLVHNAYKISLRGQSMRKRQAKLTDTTASE' A
#
# COMPACT_ATOMS: atom_id res chain seq x y z
N LYS A 1 10.35 -8.81 -2.02
CA LYS A 1 9.30 -9.49 -2.82
C LYS A 1 8.49 -10.38 -1.89
N LEU A 2 7.17 -10.50 -2.07
CA LEU A 2 6.35 -11.38 -1.23
C LEU A 2 6.77 -12.85 -1.41
N SER A 3 6.45 -13.72 -0.45
CA SER A 3 6.50 -15.18 -0.65
C SER A 3 5.33 -15.62 -1.53
N ALA A 4 5.38 -16.84 -2.08
CA ALA A 4 4.27 -17.35 -2.90
C ALA A 4 2.97 -17.47 -2.10
N GLU A 5 3.08 -17.92 -0.84
CA GLU A 5 1.99 -18.00 0.13
C GLU A 5 1.37 -16.62 0.40
N ASN A 6 2.17 -15.64 0.80
CA ASN A 6 1.66 -14.31 1.13
C ASN A 6 0.91 -13.62 -0.02
N ARG A 7 1.27 -13.91 -1.28
CA ARG A 7 0.54 -13.38 -2.45
C ARG A 7 -0.83 -14.01 -2.61
N ARG A 8 -0.94 -15.32 -2.36
CA ARG A 8 -2.19 -16.06 -2.45
C ARG A 8 -3.13 -15.63 -1.33
N ASP A 9 -2.62 -15.53 -0.11
CA ASP A 9 -3.39 -15.07 1.04
C ASP A 9 -3.90 -13.64 0.83
N LEU A 10 -3.05 -12.75 0.30
CA LEU A 10 -3.46 -11.38 -0.02
C LEU A 10 -4.57 -11.37 -1.08
N LEU A 11 -4.46 -12.18 -2.13
CA LEU A 11 -5.50 -12.27 -3.14
C LEU A 11 -6.80 -12.82 -2.54
N GLU A 12 -6.75 -13.88 -1.74
CA GLU A 12 -7.94 -14.49 -1.11
C GLU A 12 -8.71 -13.48 -0.25
N VAL A 13 -8.01 -12.73 0.61
CA VAL A 13 -8.63 -11.69 1.43
C VAL A 13 -9.25 -10.58 0.58
N LEU A 14 -8.60 -10.19 -0.52
CA LEU A 14 -9.14 -9.19 -1.43
C LEU A 14 -10.35 -9.71 -2.20
N GLU A 15 -10.35 -10.97 -2.60
CA GLU A 15 -11.44 -11.67 -3.30
C GLU A 15 -12.72 -11.67 -2.46
N ASP A 16 -12.62 -12.05 -1.18
CA ASP A 16 -13.76 -12.13 -0.28
C ASP A 16 -14.40 -10.75 -0.07
N ARG A 17 -13.57 -9.70 -0.01
CA ARG A 17 -14.02 -8.32 0.25
C ARG A 17 -14.48 -7.58 -1.01
N HIS A 18 -13.98 -7.95 -2.18
CA HIS A 18 -14.25 -7.25 -3.43
C HIS A 18 -15.76 -7.16 -3.71
N GLY A 19 -16.25 -5.93 -3.93
CA GLY A 19 -17.68 -5.66 -4.15
C GLY A 19 -18.60 -5.82 -2.93
N ARG A 20 -18.08 -6.23 -1.76
CA ARG A 20 -18.87 -6.46 -0.53
C ARG A 20 -18.60 -5.47 0.58
N ARG A 21 -17.34 -5.07 0.77
CA ARG A 21 -16.91 -4.17 1.87
C ARG A 21 -15.79 -3.24 1.43
N SER A 22 -15.74 -2.04 2.01
CA SER A 22 -14.64 -1.10 1.79
C SER A 22 -13.32 -1.63 2.37
N THR A 23 -12.23 -1.50 1.63
CA THR A 23 -10.89 -1.94 2.05
C THR A 23 -9.93 -0.76 2.04
N ILE A 24 -9.16 -0.59 3.10
CA ILE A 24 -8.09 0.42 3.20
C ILE A 24 -6.77 -0.32 3.26
N ALA A 25 -5.84 0.09 2.39
CA ALA A 25 -4.47 -0.40 2.39
C ALA A 25 -3.51 0.79 2.53
N THR A 26 -2.44 0.59 3.29
CA THR A 26 -1.37 1.58 3.45
C THR A 26 -0.04 0.96 3.05
N SER A 27 0.73 1.65 2.24
CA SER A 27 2.06 1.21 1.83
C SER A 27 3.04 2.37 1.94
N GLN A 28 4.31 2.02 2.23
CA GLN A 28 5.42 2.96 2.10
C GLN A 28 5.91 3.07 0.65
N LEU A 29 5.46 2.15 -0.21
CA LEU A 29 5.84 2.13 -1.62
C LEU A 29 4.75 2.77 -2.48
N PRO A 30 5.14 3.54 -3.51
CA PRO A 30 4.21 4.07 -4.49
C PRO A 30 3.54 2.91 -5.24
N ILE A 31 2.30 3.12 -5.71
CA ILE A 31 1.46 2.05 -6.28
C ILE A 31 2.11 1.42 -7.52
N GLU A 32 2.86 2.22 -8.27
CA GLU A 32 3.61 1.85 -9.47
C GLU A 32 4.63 0.73 -9.19
N GLU A 33 5.14 0.64 -7.96
CA GLU A 33 6.11 -0.39 -7.54
C GLU A 33 5.45 -1.68 -7.06
N TRP A 34 4.14 -1.66 -6.76
CA TRP A 34 3.47 -2.81 -6.14
C TRP A 34 3.49 -4.05 -7.03
N HIS A 35 3.31 -3.87 -8.34
CA HIS A 35 3.35 -4.97 -9.29
C HIS A 35 4.67 -5.76 -9.18
N GLY A 36 5.81 -5.06 -9.10
CA GLY A 36 7.14 -5.69 -8.95
C GLY A 36 7.39 -6.32 -7.58
N VAL A 37 6.82 -5.73 -6.52
CA VAL A 37 6.96 -6.22 -5.13
C VAL A 37 6.16 -7.50 -4.90
N ILE A 38 4.95 -7.56 -5.47
CA ILE A 38 4.18 -8.79 -5.58
C ILE A 38 5.03 -9.76 -6.41
N GLY A 39 5.38 -9.44 -7.66
CA GLY A 39 6.42 -10.13 -8.41
C GLY A 39 5.99 -11.42 -9.13
N ASP A 40 4.71 -11.79 -9.06
CA ASP A 40 4.06 -12.72 -9.99
C ASP A 40 3.06 -11.89 -10.81
N ALA A 41 3.19 -11.87 -12.13
CA ALA A 41 2.42 -10.95 -12.98
C ALA A 41 0.91 -11.22 -12.88
N THR A 42 0.51 -12.49 -12.95
CA THR A 42 -0.90 -12.89 -12.89
C THR A 42 -1.54 -12.50 -11.56
N LEU A 43 -0.87 -12.80 -10.43
CA LEU A 43 -1.39 -12.42 -9.11
C LEU A 43 -1.33 -10.91 -8.89
N ALA A 44 -0.30 -10.23 -9.40
CA ALA A 44 -0.18 -8.79 -9.29
C ALA A 44 -1.32 -8.08 -10.02
N ASP A 45 -1.63 -8.47 -11.26
CA ASP A 45 -2.76 -7.92 -12.01
C ASP A 45 -4.08 -8.17 -11.27
N ALA A 46 -4.32 -9.41 -10.81
CA ALA A 46 -5.54 -9.75 -10.08
C ALA A 46 -5.72 -8.93 -8.79
N ILE A 47 -4.65 -8.74 -8.01
CA ILE A 47 -4.64 -7.95 -6.78
C ILE A 47 -4.87 -6.46 -7.08
N LEU A 48 -4.16 -5.90 -8.07
CA LEU A 48 -4.27 -4.49 -8.43
C LEU A 48 -5.65 -4.16 -9.02
N ASP A 49 -6.24 -5.07 -9.80
CA ASP A 49 -7.58 -4.86 -10.32
C ASP A 49 -8.63 -4.81 -9.19
N ARG A 50 -8.51 -5.66 -8.16
CA ARG A 50 -9.45 -5.65 -7.03
C ARG A 50 -9.24 -4.49 -6.07
N LEU A 51 -7.99 -4.12 -5.81
CA LEU A 51 -7.65 -3.16 -4.76
C LEU A 51 -7.48 -1.74 -5.27
N VAL A 52 -7.02 -1.54 -6.50
CA VAL A 52 -6.58 -0.22 -7.02
C VAL A 52 -7.53 0.33 -8.08
N HIS A 53 -8.17 -0.52 -8.89
CA HIS A 53 -9.02 -0.10 -10.01
C HIS A 53 -10.07 0.95 -9.61
N ASN A 54 -10.74 0.75 -8.47
CA ASN A 54 -11.78 1.63 -7.95
C ASN A 54 -11.36 2.40 -6.68
N ALA A 55 -10.06 2.56 -6.44
CA ALA A 55 -9.57 3.10 -5.18
C ALA A 55 -9.37 4.61 -5.18
N TYR A 56 -9.62 5.23 -4.03
CA TYR A 56 -9.09 6.56 -3.75
C TYR A 56 -7.62 6.48 -3.37
N LYS A 57 -6.77 7.11 -4.19
CA LYS A 57 -5.32 7.13 -3.99
C LYS A 57 -4.94 8.38 -3.20
N ILE A 58 -4.44 8.20 -1.98
CA ILE A 58 -4.04 9.29 -1.09
C ILE A 58 -2.53 9.20 -0.85
N SER A 59 -1.77 10.07 -1.51
CA SER A 59 -0.33 10.18 -1.31
C SER A 59 -0.02 11.09 -0.12
N LEU A 60 0.41 10.48 0.98
CA LEU A 60 0.81 11.21 2.19
C LEU A 60 2.22 11.79 2.02
N ARG A 61 2.42 13.04 2.46
CA ARG A 61 3.71 13.73 2.46
C ARG A 61 3.98 14.31 3.84
N GLY A 62 5.26 14.59 4.13
CA GLY A 62 5.70 15.22 5.37
C GLY A 62 6.59 14.32 6.23
N GLN A 63 7.07 14.89 7.34
CA GLN A 63 7.97 14.20 8.26
C GLN A 63 7.25 13.16 9.13
N SER A 64 8.01 12.19 9.63
CA SER A 64 7.49 11.18 10.56
C SER A 64 6.91 11.82 11.82
N MET A 65 5.64 11.52 12.07
CA MET A 65 4.94 11.94 13.28
C MET A 65 5.60 11.41 14.57
N ARG A 66 6.31 10.28 14.47
CA ARG A 66 7.08 9.72 15.60
C ARG A 66 8.23 10.65 16.01
N LYS A 67 8.93 11.26 15.03
CA LYS A 67 9.99 12.24 15.30
C LYS A 67 9.43 13.51 15.96
N ARG A 68 8.26 13.96 15.48
CA ARG A 68 7.55 15.12 16.05
C ARG A 68 7.16 14.90 17.51
N GLN A 69 6.63 13.72 17.85
CA GLN A 69 6.25 13.37 19.21
C GLN A 69 7.46 13.21 20.14
N ALA A 70 8.55 12.65 19.63
CA ALA A 70 9.80 12.53 20.37
C ALA A 70 10.55 13.86 20.53
N LYS A 71 10.02 14.99 20.01
CA LYS A 71 10.70 16.30 19.92
C LYS A 71 12.10 16.22 19.28
N LEU A 72 12.31 15.23 18.40
CA LEU A 72 13.55 15.01 17.65
C LEU A 72 13.59 15.79 16.33
N THR A 73 12.56 16.59 16.06
CA THR A 73 12.55 17.50 14.92
C THR A 73 13.20 18.80 15.35
N ASP A 74 14.48 18.98 15.01
CA ASP A 74 15.05 20.32 14.95
C ASP A 74 14.29 21.13 13.89
N THR A 75 13.87 22.32 14.28
CA THR A 75 13.25 23.32 13.42
C THR A 75 14.27 23.79 12.38
N THR A 76 14.46 23.05 11.31
CA THR A 76 14.99 23.59 10.06
C THR A 76 13.83 23.83 9.12
N ALA A 77 13.23 25.00 9.29
CA ALA A 77 12.53 25.67 8.21
C ALA A 77 13.53 25.89 7.07
N SER A 78 13.21 25.43 5.87
CA SER A 78 13.84 25.87 4.62
C SER A 78 12.88 25.56 3.47
N GLU A 79 12.24 26.65 3.03
CA GLU A 79 11.65 26.99 1.71
C GLU A 79 10.90 25.93 0.87
#